data_AF-A0A0G0XN52-F1
#
_entry.id   AF-A0A0G0XN52-F1
#
_cell.length_a   1.000
_cell.length_b   1.000
_cell.length_c   1.000
_cell.angle_alpha   90.00
_cell.angle_beta   90.00
_cell.angle_gamma   90.00
#
_symmetry.space_group_name_H-M   'P 1'
#
loop_
_entity.id
_entity.type
_entity.pdbx_description
1 polymer ?
#
loop_
_entity_poly.entity_id
_entity_poly.type
_entity_poly.pdbx_seq_one_letter_code
_entity_poly.pdbx_strand_id
1 'polypeptide(L)' 'MLFLKEVFPGHESPATEIGIMAYGLEISIATVHEYALGDGRIEPIITHTSIVF' A
#
# COMPACT_ATOMS: atom_id res chain seq x y z
N MET A 1 -13.21 -11.77 0.75
CA MET A 1 -12.07 -11.26 1.54
C MET A 1 -10.83 -11.37 0.66
N LEU A 2 -10.31 -10.25 0.17
CA LEU A 2 -9.07 -10.19 -0.61
C LEU A 2 -7.92 -9.90 0.36
N PHE A 3 -6.95 -10.80 0.43
CA PHE A 3 -5.73 -10.61 1.22
C PHE A 3 -4.63 -10.14 0.26
N LEU A 4 -4.38 -8.83 0.23
CA LEU A 4 -3.16 -8.29 -0.35
C LEU A 4 -2.07 -8.39 0.72
N LYS A 5 -1.34 -9.51 0.74
CA LYS A 5 -0.10 -9.62 1.51
C LYS A 5 1.04 -9.24 0.59
N GLU A 6 1.46 -7.98 0.64
CA GLU A 6 2.69 -7.57 -0.03
C GLU A 6 3.88 -8.08 0.78
N VAL A 7 4.69 -8.95 0.16
CA VAL A 7 5.90 -9.53 0.76
C VAL A 7 7.07 -8.76 0.19
N PHE A 8 7.52 -7.72 0.90
CA PHE A 8 8.78 -7.06 0.61
C PHE A 8 9.90 -7.78 1.39
N PRO A 9 10.75 -8.58 0.74
CA PRO A 9 11.84 -9.25 1.44
C PRO A 9 12.85 -8.23 1.97
N GLY A 10 13.09 -8.23 3.28
CA GLY A 10 14.21 -7.52 3.92
C GLY A 10 13.90 -6.25 4.70
N HIS A 11 12.62 -5.85 4.88
CA HIS A 11 12.27 -4.61 5.59
C HIS A 11 11.07 -4.83 6.54
N GLU A 12 11.22 -4.46 7.82
CA GLU A 12 10.09 -4.37 8.75
C GLU A 12 9.34 -3.06 8.48
N SER A 13 8.15 -3.12 7.89
CA SER A 13 7.27 -1.97 7.67
C SER A 13 6.45 -1.71 8.94
N PRO A 14 6.64 -0.59 9.67
CA PRO A 14 6.00 -0.35 10.97
C PRO A 14 4.49 -0.02 10.85
N ALA A 15 4.02 0.53 9.73
CA ALA A 15 2.60 0.81 9.50
C ALA A 15 2.26 0.73 8.00
N THR A 16 1.11 0.12 7.70
CA THR A 16 0.53 0.08 6.34
C THR A 16 -0.93 0.51 6.43
N GLU A 17 -1.31 1.56 5.71
CA GLU A 17 -2.71 1.97 5.55
C GLU A 17 -3.21 1.53 4.17
N ILE A 18 -4.43 0.97 4.12
CA ILE A 18 -5.06 0.50 2.89
C ILE A 18 -6.40 1.22 2.73
N GLY A 19 -6.49 2.07 1.71
CA GLY A 19 -7.73 2.67 1.25
C GLY A 19 -8.29 1.91 0.04
N ILE A 20 -9.58 1.60 0.07
CA ILE A 20 -10.30 1.01 -1.07
C ILE A 20 -11.46 1.93 -1.42
N MET A 21 -11.49 2.39 -2.66
CA MET A 21 -12.58 3.20 -3.22
C MET A 21 -13.21 2.44 -4.37
N ALA A 22 -14.54 2.42 -4.43
CA ALA A 22 -15.28 1.74 -5.49
C ALA A 22 -16.23 2.73 -6.17
N TYR A 23 -16.15 2.84 -7.50
CA TYR A 23 -16.95 3.74 -8.31
C TYR A 23 -17.53 2.98 -9.51
N GLY A 24 -18.77 2.49 -9.37
CA GLY A 24 -19.46 1.78 -10.45
C GLY A 24 -18.75 0.47 -10.84
N LEU A 25 -18.07 0.49 -12.00
CA LEU A 25 -17.31 -0.65 -12.55
C LEU A 25 -15.81 -0.58 -12.25
N GLU A 26 -15.35 0.43 -11.48
CA GLU A 26 -13.95 0.59 -11.10
C GLU A 26 -13.76 0.36 -9.60
N ILE A 27 -12.71 -0.39 -9.25
CA ILE A 27 -12.18 -0.50 -7.89
C ILE A 27 -10.76 0.08 -7.88
N SER A 28 -10.55 1.07 -7.03
CA SER A 28 -9.25 1.71 -6.80
C SER A 28 -8.72 1.32 -5.43
N ILE A 29 -7.47 0.86 -5.38
CA ILE A 29 -6.77 0.46 -4.16
C ILE A 29 -5.58 1.40 -4.00
N ALA A 30 -5.55 2.12 -2.88
CA ALA A 30 -4.42 2.92 -2.46
C ALA A 30 -3.77 2.28 -1.24
N THR A 31 -2.46 2.09 -1.28
CA THR A 31 -1.68 1.65 -0.12
C THR A 31 -0.66 2.70 0.24
N VAL A 32 -0.50 2.97 1.54
CA VAL A 32 0.53 3.85 2.09
C VAL A 32 1.46 3.00 2.93
N HIS A 33 2.74 3.01 2.60
CA HIS A 33 3.78 2.27 3.28
C HIS A 33 4.83 3.22 3.81
N GLU A 34 5.12 3.16 5.11
CA GLU A 34 6.20 3.92 5.71
C GLU A 34 7.49 3.09 5.76
N TYR A 35 8.56 3.59 5.18
CA TYR A 35 9.86 2.93 5.18
C TYR A 35 10.84 3.67 6.09
N ALA A 36 11.42 2.95 7.05
CA ALA A 36 12.58 3.44 7.79
C ALA A 36 13.83 3.31 6.92
N LEU A 37 14.41 4.44 6.53
CA LEU A 37 15.69 4.52 5.86
C LEU A 37 16.83 4.27 6.86
N GLY A 38 17.97 3.80 6.38
CA GLY A 38 19.14 3.49 7.22
C GLY A 38 19.75 4.70 7.95
N ASP A 39 19.32 5.92 7.63
CA ASP A 39 19.68 7.17 8.31
C ASP A 39 18.65 7.60 9.38
N GLY A 40 17.65 6.76 9.65
CA GLY A 40 16.59 7.00 10.63
C GLY A 40 15.42 7.84 10.13
N ARG A 41 15.41 8.26 8.86
CA ARG A 41 14.27 8.94 8.25
C ARG A 41 13.14 7.96 7.92
N ILE A 42 11.90 8.41 8.01
CA ILE A 42 10.73 7.65 7.54
C ILE A 42 10.24 8.28 6.24
N GLU A 43 10.09 7.47 5.19
CA GLU A 43 9.57 7.91 3.88
C GLU A 43 8.30 7.14 3.53
N PRO A 44 7.17 7.83 3.28
CA PRO A 44 5.95 7.19 2.83
C PRO A 44 5.97 6.94 1.31
N ILE A 45 5.69 5.72 0.89
CA ILE A 45 5.43 5.36 -0.51
C ILE A 45 3.95 5.09 -0.68
N ILE A 46 3.36 5.71 -1.71
CA ILE A 46 1.95 5.57 -2.05
C ILE A 46 1.84 4.78 -3.35
N THR A 47 1.19 3.62 -3.30
CA THR A 47 0.90 2.81 -4.50
C THR A 47 -0.58 2.89 -4.82
N HIS A 48 -0.92 3.11 -6.09
CA HIS A 48 -2.30 3.17 -6.57
C HIS A 48 -2.53 2.13 -7.67
N THR A 49 -3.53 1.26 -7.47
CA THR A 49 -3.92 0.22 -8.43
C THR A 49 -5.41 0.31 -8.74
N SER A 50 -5.78 0.44 -10.01
CA SER A 50 -7.17 0.42 -10.47
C SER A 50 -7.50 -0.89 -11.21
N ILE A 51 -8.66 -1.47 -10.92
CA ILE A 51 -9.23 -2.62 -11.60
C ILE A 51 -10.55 -2.18 -12.23
N VAL A 52 -10.72 -2.40 -13.54
CA VAL A 52 -11.93 -2.06 -14.30
C VAL A 52 -12.58 -3.35 -14.82
N PHE A 53 -13.89 -3.50 -14.60
CA PHE A 53 -14.70 -4.64 -15.04
C PHE A 53 -15.44 -4.37 -16.36
#